data_AF-A0A3D2J9X8-F1
#
_entry.id   AF-A0A3D2J9X8-F1
#
_cell.length_a   1.000
_cell.length_b   1.000
_cell.length_c   1.000
_cell.angle_alpha   90.00
_cell.angle_beta   90.00
_cell.angle_gamma   90.00
#
_symmetry.space_group_name_H-M   'P 1'
#
loop_
_entity.id
_entity.type
_entity.pdbx_description
1 polymer ?
#
loop_
_entity_poly.entity_id
_entity_poly.type
_entity_poly.pdbx_seq_one_letter_code
_entity_poly.pdbx_strand_id
1 'polypeptide(L)'
;ERFYPTIDIITGFPLPKPEEEDVFLINDHHEVDLTEAIRQQVLLDVPMVTLCKENCAGLCSQCGHDLNTGPCDCVPPVDERLSVLNTL
;
A
#
# COMPACT_ATOMS: atom_id res chain seq x y z
N GLU A 1 14.01 -5.70 4.70
CA GLU A 1 13.68 -6.65 5.79
C GLU A 1 14.92 -7.47 6.20
N ARG A 2 14.88 -8.13 7.36
CA ARG A 2 15.96 -8.98 7.88
C ARG A 2 15.46 -10.42 8.03
N PHE A 3 16.28 -11.40 7.65
CA PHE A 3 15.98 -12.83 7.71
C PHE A 3 16.97 -13.53 8.65
N TYR A 4 16.46 -14.40 9.52
CA TYR A 4 17.26 -15.10 10.54
C TYR A 4 17.25 -16.61 10.32
N PRO A 5 18.41 -17.29 10.36
CA PRO A 5 18.46 -18.74 10.24
C PRO A 5 17.90 -19.46 11.46
N THR A 6 17.21 -20.56 11.23
CA THR A 6 16.71 -21.45 12.30
C THR A 6 17.73 -22.48 12.76
N ILE A 7 18.76 -22.75 11.94
CA ILE A 7 19.87 -23.65 12.23
C ILE A 7 21.21 -22.99 11.93
N ASP A 8 22.27 -23.44 12.60
CA ASP A 8 23.63 -23.04 12.27
C ASP A 8 24.06 -23.66 10.93
N ILE A 9 24.62 -22.84 10.04
CA ILE A 9 24.93 -23.21 8.64
C ILE A 9 26.02 -24.29 8.51
N ILE A 10 26.84 -24.47 9.55
CA ILE A 10 27.96 -25.42 9.53
C ILE A 10 27.59 -26.72 10.27
N THR A 11 26.98 -26.59 11.45
CA THR A 11 26.72 -27.70 12.37
C THR A 11 25.32 -28.29 12.24
N GLY A 12 24.37 -27.55 11.67
CA GLY A 12 22.96 -27.94 11.58
C GLY A 12 22.22 -27.91 12.92
N PHE A 13 22.85 -27.41 14.00
CA PHE A 13 22.18 -27.32 15.30
C PHE A 13 21.13 -26.20 15.31
N PRO A 14 19.98 -26.39 16.00
CA PRO A 14 18.98 -25.35 16.15
C PRO A 14 19.55 -24.10 16.82
N LEU A 15 19.22 -22.93 16.27
CA LEU A 15 19.55 -21.64 16.87
C LEU A 15 18.43 -21.17 17.81
N PRO A 16 18.74 -20.35 18.82
CA PRO A 16 17.71 -19.72 19.63
C PRO A 16 16.81 -18.85 18.76
N LYS A 17 15.51 -18.84 19.07
CA LYS A 17 14.57 -17.96 18.37
C LYS A 17 14.94 -16.49 18.61
N PRO A 18 14.78 -15.61 17.61
CA PRO A 18 14.94 -14.17 17.79
C PRO A 18 13.98 -13.64 18.86
N GLU A 19 14.38 -12.57 19.56
CA GLU A 19 13.55 -11.91 20.58
C GLU A 19 12.43 -11.04 19.96
N GLU A 20 12.60 -10.62 18.71
CA GLU A 20 11.63 -9.84 17.95
C GLU A 20 10.49 -10.74 17.42
N GLU A 21 9.24 -10.30 17.53
CA GLU A 21 8.06 -11.09 17.12
C GLU A 21 7.81 -11.07 15.60
N ASP A 22 8.07 -9.93 14.94
CA ASP A 22 7.87 -9.75 13.49
C ASP A 22 9.18 -9.96 12.72
N VAL A 23 9.66 -11.20 12.73
CA VAL A 23 10.89 -11.61 12.03
C VAL A 23 10.64 -12.63 10.94
N PHE A 24 11.44 -12.56 9.89
CA PHE A 24 11.44 -13.58 8.84
C PHE A 24 12.46 -14.67 9.18
N LEU A 25 12.06 -15.92 9.02
CA LEU A 25 12.89 -17.08 9.34
C LEU A 25 13.34 -17.79 8.06
N ILE A 26 14.59 -18.22 8.03
CA ILE A 26 15.14 -19.12 7.03
C ILE A 26 14.98 -20.53 7.58
N ASN A 27 14.34 -21.41 6.81
CA ASN A 27 14.07 -22.77 7.26
C ASN A 27 15.37 -23.60 7.35
N ASP A 28 15.26 -24.80 7.89
CA ASP A 28 16.35 -25.77 8.04
C ASP A 28 16.90 -26.32 6.70
N HIS A 29 16.19 -26.04 5.61
CA HIS A 29 16.63 -26.32 4.24
C HIS A 29 17.39 -25.15 3.61
N HIS A 30 17.65 -24.07 4.36
CA HIS A 30 18.28 -22.83 3.90
C HIS A 30 17.47 -22.08 2.84
N GLU A 31 16.16 -22.24 2.85
CA GLU A 31 15.25 -21.57 1.94
C GLU A 31 14.66 -20.31 2.59
N VAL A 32 14.55 -19.26 1.78
CA VAL A 32 13.97 -17.97 2.17
C VAL A 32 12.62 -17.82 1.49
N ASP A 33 11.54 -17.74 2.28
CA ASP A 33 10.22 -17.38 1.77
C ASP A 33 10.11 -15.85 1.64
N LEU A 34 10.08 -15.37 0.39
CA LEU A 34 9.96 -13.95 0.06
C LEU A 34 8.51 -13.49 -0.11
N THR A 35 7.52 -14.37 0.05
CA THR A 35 6.12 -14.07 -0.27
C THR A 35 5.61 -12.85 0.51
N GLU A 36 5.77 -12.87 1.84
CA GLU A 36 5.32 -11.77 2.68
C GLU A 36 6.15 -10.50 2.49
N ALA A 37 7.46 -10.64 2.33
CA ALA A 37 8.39 -9.55 2.04
C ALA A 37 7.99 -8.75 0.80
N ILE A 38 7.79 -9.47 -0.29
CA ILE A 38 7.39 -8.88 -1.57
C ILE A 38 5.97 -8.33 -1.46
N ARG A 39 5.04 -9.02 -0.80
CA ARG A 39 3.68 -8.53 -0.60
C ARG A 39 3.66 -7.19 0.13
N GLN A 40 4.44 -7.04 1.19
CA GLN A 40 4.56 -5.79 1.94
C GLN A 40 5.12 -4.67 1.06
N GLN A 41 6.21 -4.92 0.35
CA GLN A 41 6.80 -3.93 -0.55
C GLN A 41 5.83 -3.51 -1.68
N VAL A 42 5.17 -4.48 -2.31
CA VAL A 42 4.18 -4.21 -3.36
C VAL A 42 3.05 -3.35 -2.81
N LEU A 43 2.53 -3.64 -1.62
CA LEU A 43 1.45 -2.84 -1.03
C LEU A 43 1.87 -1.39 -0.75
N LEU A 44 3.13 -1.15 -0.37
CA LEU A 44 3.65 0.20 -0.20
C LEU A 44 3.79 0.95 -1.53
N ASP A 45 4.10 0.22 -2.60
CA ASP A 45 4.28 0.79 -3.95
C ASP A 45 2.96 0.93 -4.73
N VAL A 46 1.85 0.34 -4.24
CA VAL A 46 0.54 0.48 -4.88
C VAL A 46 0.06 1.93 -4.76
N PRO A 47 -0.24 2.61 -5.88
CA PRO A 47 -0.72 3.99 -5.85
C PRO A 47 -2.09 4.07 -5.16
N MET A 48 -2.29 5.07 -4.31
CA MET A 48 -3.58 5.30 -3.63
C MET A 48 -4.72 5.59 -4.62
N VAL A 49 -4.39 6.12 -5.80
CA VAL A 49 -5.32 6.39 -6.89
C VAL A 49 -4.72 5.86 -8.19
N THR A 50 -5.39 4.89 -8.80
CA THR A 50 -5.03 4.39 -10.13
C THR A 50 -5.65 5.28 -11.20
N LEU A 51 -4.81 6.03 -11.91
CA LEU A 51 -5.25 6.84 -13.06
C LEU A 51 -5.31 6.01 -14.34
N CYS A 52 -6.25 6.35 -15.21
CA CYS A 52 -6.42 5.71 -16.52
C CYS A 52 -5.28 6.03 -17.51
N LYS A 53 -4.62 7.17 -17.31
CA LYS A 53 -3.48 7.74 -18.04
C LYS A 53 -2.81 8.80 -17.16
N GLU A 54 -1.58 9.20 -17.46
CA GLU A 54 -0.80 10.15 -16.63
C GLU A 54 -1.56 11.45 -16.30
N ASN A 55 -2.29 12.01 -17.27
CA ASN A 55 -3.06 13.24 -17.12
C ASN A 55 -4.58 12.99 -17.08
N CYS A 56 -5.02 11.88 -16.47
CA CYS A 56 -6.44 11.54 -16.36
C CYS A 56 -7.13 12.50 -15.38
N ALA A 57 -8.11 13.28 -15.86
CA ALA A 57 -8.89 14.18 -15.01
C ALA A 57 -9.83 13.44 -14.03
N GLY A 58 -10.02 12.13 -14.23
CA GLY A 58 -10.85 11.27 -13.40
C GLY A 58 -12.34 11.35 -13.74
N LEU A 59 -13.15 10.77 -12.86
CA LEU A 59 -14.61 10.81 -12.94
C LEU A 59 -15.16 11.75 -11.89
N CYS A 60 -16.28 12.41 -12.18
CA CYS A 60 -17.01 13.17 -11.16
C CYS A 60 -17.50 12.24 -10.04
N SER A 61 -17.17 12.54 -8.79
CA SER A 61 -17.57 11.74 -7.62
C SER A 61 -19.08 11.74 -7.33
N GLN A 62 -19.83 12.65 -7.96
CA GLN A 62 -21.29 12.73 -7.81
C GLN A 62 -22.06 12.01 -8.93
N CYS A 63 -21.66 12.20 -10.19
CA CYS A 63 -22.41 11.69 -11.35
C CYS A 63 -21.65 10.67 -12.22
N GLY A 64 -20.35 10.46 -11.97
CA GLY A 64 -19.51 9.56 -12.74
C GLY A 64 -19.12 10.07 -14.14
N HIS A 65 -19.45 11.32 -14.50
CA HIS A 65 -19.07 11.91 -15.79
C HIS A 65 -17.55 11.89 -15.97
N ASP A 66 -17.10 11.55 -17.18
CA ASP A 66 -15.69 11.58 -17.56
C ASP A 66 -15.22 13.02 -17.74
N LEU A 67 -14.48 13.52 -16.75
CA LEU A 67 -13.95 14.88 -16.74
C LEU A 67 -12.89 15.11 -17.83
N ASN A 68 -12.42 14.05 -18.49
CA ASN A 68 -11.58 14.19 -19.68
C ASN A 68 -12.36 14.70 -20.90
N THR A 69 -13.69 14.59 -20.90
CA THR A 69 -14.56 15.04 -22.01
C THR A 69 -15.13 16.44 -21.82
N GLY A 70 -15.02 16.99 -20.61
CA GLY A 70 -15.52 18.31 -20.25
C GLY A 70 -15.92 18.40 -18.78
N PRO A 71 -16.32 19.59 -18.30
CA PRO A 71 -16.88 19.75 -16.96
C PRO A 71 -18.30 19.16 -16.89
N CYS A 72 -18.68 18.68 -15.71
CA CYS A 72 -20.07 18.36 -15.38
C CYS A 72 -20.76 19.51 -14.64
N ASP A 73 -22.09 19.51 -14.60
CA ASP A 73 -22.89 20.52 -13.89
C ASP A 73 -23.09 20.24 -12.40
N CYS A 74 -22.36 19.26 -11.84
CA CYS A 74 -22.46 18.92 -10.42
C CYS A 74 -21.94 20.06 -9.52
N VAL A 75 -22.73 20.43 -8.51
CA VAL A 75 -22.31 21.40 -7.50
C VAL A 75 -21.48 20.68 -6.45
N PRO A 76 -20.21 21.08 -6.21
CA PRO A 76 -19.39 20.47 -5.18
C PRO A 76 -20.07 20.56 -3.81
N PRO A 77 -20.01 19.51 -2.99
CA PRO A 77 -20.58 19.58 -1.65
C PRO A 77 -19.81 20.63 -0.84
N VAL A 78 -20.54 21.51 -0.15
CA VAL A 78 -19.94 22.47 0.76
C VAL A 78 -19.55 21.72 2.03
N ASP A 79 -18.28 21.82 2.42
CA ASP A 79 -17.87 21.35 3.75
C ASP A 79 -18.59 22.19 4.81
N GLU A 80 -19.43 21.55 5.62
CA GLU A 80 -20.21 22.21 6.67
C GLU A 80 -19.32 23.03 7.62
N ARG A 81 -18.09 22.57 7.88
CA ARG A 81 -17.11 23.25 8.74
C ARG A 81 -16.66 24.59 8.15
N LEU A 82 -16.76 24.76 6.84
CA LEU A 82 -16.33 25.94 6.08
C LEU A 82 -17.51 26.75 5.53
N SER A 83 -18.74 26.40 5.89
CA SER A 83 -19.97 27.03 5.37
C SER A 83 -20.01 28.56 5.52
N VAL A 84 -19.37 29.11 6.55
CA VAL A 84 -19.29 30.58 6.77
C VAL A 84 -18.64 31.33 5.61
N LEU A 85 -17.70 30.70 4.89
CA LEU A 85 -16.98 31.34 3.79
C LEU A 85 -17.85 31.59 2.54
N ASN A 86 -18.98 30.91 2.41
CA ASN A 86 -19.92 31.14 1.30
C ASN A 86 -20.77 32.42 1.45
N THR A 87 -20.68 33.08 2.61
CA THR A 87 -21.41 34.33 2.88
C THR A 87 -20.57 35.60 2.69
N LEU A 88 -19.30 35.44 2.31
CA LEU A 88 -18.39 36.51 1.90
C LEU A 88 -18.49 36.73 0.37
#